data_AF-A0A1G1TGT1-F1
#
_entry.id   AF-A0A1G1TGT1-F1
#
_cell.length_a   1.000
_cell.length_b   1.000
_cell.length_c   1.000
_cell.angle_alpha   90.00
_cell.angle_beta   90.00
_cell.angle_gamma   90.00
#
_symmetry.space_group_name_H-M   'P 1'
#
loop_
_entity.id
_entity.type
_entity.pdbx_description
1 polymer ?
#
loop_
_entity_poly.entity_id
_entity_poly.type
_entity_poly.pdbx_seq_one_letter_code
_entity_poly.pdbx_strand_id
1 'polypeptide(L)'
;MVGALWWAWPAATVGGFFLLTVWHWGSADAPAGPRPAAWLWLAHSCLRGLLLFAVPLWGWPTQTAGVVNGLLAFTGAPTVPTATLATAATALGAVVVAGHLALWARWAYRRQWARLCTELGEVVVLLLLLLALPPQLSVAVYFIFWHSLQHVLRLTGWLGYAPAPGQPRPAADLMPRLAFFLRRAAPLLLLSCAALLVLGRLLAPHLHSGAAWFSLALVVASIVTLPHALLVTLVMDAPRWRAAPGAGSQRWLGPRLQKQKA
;
A
#
# COMPACT_ATOMS: atom_id res chain seq x y z
N MET A 1 -18.60 -11.41 4.19
CA MET A 1 -18.16 -11.64 5.59
C MET A 1 -17.53 -10.39 6.21
N VAL A 2 -16.47 -9.79 5.62
CA VAL A 2 -15.88 -8.52 6.15
C VAL A 2 -16.90 -7.38 6.25
N GLY A 3 -17.79 -7.24 5.27
CA GLY A 3 -18.85 -6.23 5.31
C GLY A 3 -19.78 -6.35 6.53
N ALA A 4 -20.06 -7.55 7.05
CA ALA A 4 -20.95 -7.71 8.21
C ALA A 4 -20.30 -7.23 9.52
N LEU A 5 -18.97 -7.29 9.61
CA LEU A 5 -18.22 -6.88 10.81
C LEU A 5 -18.33 -5.38 11.07
N TRP A 6 -18.46 -4.58 10.02
CA TRP A 6 -18.63 -3.13 10.11
C TRP A 6 -19.89 -2.71 10.87
N TRP A 7 -20.94 -3.53 10.92
CA TRP A 7 -22.17 -3.23 11.65
C TRP A 7 -22.24 -3.95 13.00
N ALA A 8 -21.62 -5.14 13.11
CA ALA A 8 -21.60 -5.88 14.36
C ALA A 8 -20.53 -5.34 15.36
N TRP A 9 -19.38 -4.91 14.85
CA TRP A 9 -18.22 -4.47 15.63
C TRP A 9 -17.51 -3.29 14.93
N PRO A 10 -18.18 -2.13 14.76
CA PRO A 10 -17.67 -1.02 13.92
C PRO A 10 -16.30 -0.50 14.37
N ALA A 11 -16.12 -0.22 15.66
CA ALA A 11 -14.86 0.30 16.19
C ALA A 11 -13.69 -0.68 16.01
N ALA A 12 -13.90 -1.96 16.31
CA ALA A 12 -12.89 -3.00 16.11
C ALA A 12 -12.56 -3.19 14.62
N THR A 13 -13.56 -3.06 13.74
CA THR A 13 -13.39 -3.17 12.29
C THR A 13 -12.60 -1.98 11.72
N VAL A 14 -12.84 -0.76 12.20
CA VAL A 14 -12.02 0.42 11.86
C VAL A 14 -10.56 0.20 12.29
N GLY A 15 -10.34 -0.23 13.55
CA GLY A 15 -8.99 -0.52 14.04
C GLY A 15 -8.28 -1.60 13.22
N GLY A 16 -8.98 -2.71 12.92
CA GLY A 16 -8.47 -3.79 12.07
C GLY A 16 -8.16 -3.33 10.65
N PHE A 17 -9.00 -2.47 10.06
CA PHE A 17 -8.76 -1.87 8.76
C PHE A 17 -7.49 -1.00 8.76
N PHE A 18 -7.29 -0.16 9.79
CA PHE A 18 -6.08 0.65 9.89
C PHE A 18 -4.82 -0.19 10.06
N LEU A 19 -4.86 -1.23 10.91
CA LEU A 19 -3.73 -2.16 11.08
C LEU A 19 -3.40 -2.90 9.78
N LEU A 20 -4.42 -3.39 9.08
CA LEU A 20 -4.26 -4.02 7.78
C LEU A 20 -3.68 -3.04 6.75
N THR A 21 -4.12 -1.79 6.75
CA THR A 21 -3.62 -0.74 5.85
C THR A 21 -2.14 -0.45 6.11
N VAL A 22 -1.76 -0.26 7.38
CA VAL A 22 -0.36 -0.09 7.80
C VAL A 22 0.50 -1.22 7.26
N TRP A 23 0.08 -2.46 7.49
CA TRP A 23 0.81 -3.62 7.01
C TRP A 23 0.89 -3.68 5.49
N HIS A 24 -0.27 -3.60 4.83
CA HIS A 24 -0.40 -3.85 3.40
C HIS A 24 0.33 -2.79 2.58
N TRP A 25 0.13 -1.52 2.90
CA TRP A 25 0.76 -0.41 2.17
C TRP A 25 2.26 -0.40 2.41
N GLY A 26 2.69 -0.53 3.67
CA GLY A 26 4.11 -0.54 3.98
C GLY A 26 4.88 -1.74 3.41
N SER A 27 4.26 -2.93 3.37
CA SER A 27 4.89 -4.14 2.82
C SER A 27 4.91 -4.16 1.29
N ALA A 28 3.91 -3.56 0.64
CA ALA A 28 3.86 -3.41 -0.81
C ALA A 28 4.90 -2.40 -1.33
N ASP A 29 5.16 -1.36 -0.54
CA ASP A 29 6.02 -0.23 -0.88
C ASP A 29 7.49 -0.40 -0.47
N ALA A 30 7.83 -1.49 0.23
CA ALA A 30 9.21 -1.79 0.61
C ALA A 30 10.12 -1.85 -0.65
N PRO A 31 11.34 -1.28 -0.60
CA PRO A 31 12.15 -1.11 -1.80
C PRO A 31 12.47 -2.41 -2.52
N ALA A 32 12.57 -2.31 -3.86
CA ALA A 32 13.04 -3.39 -4.70
C ALA A 32 14.49 -3.78 -4.34
N GLY A 33 14.76 -5.09 -4.24
CA GLY A 33 16.10 -5.63 -4.00
C GLY A 33 16.10 -6.86 -3.10
N PRO A 34 17.28 -7.36 -2.72
CA PRO A 34 17.41 -8.49 -1.81
C PRO A 34 16.73 -8.18 -0.47
N ARG A 35 15.74 -8.99 -0.09
CA ARG A 35 15.02 -8.78 1.17
C ARG A 35 15.97 -8.92 2.36
N PRO A 36 15.91 -8.01 3.35
CA PRO A 36 16.64 -8.21 4.60
C PRO A 36 16.03 -9.38 5.38
N ALA A 37 16.59 -9.69 6.56
CA ALA A 37 16.00 -10.66 7.49
C ALA A 37 14.50 -10.36 7.70
N ALA A 38 13.68 -11.41 7.87
CA ALA A 38 12.22 -11.29 7.89
C ALA A 38 11.71 -10.24 8.91
N TRP A 39 12.30 -10.20 10.11
CA TRP A 39 11.92 -9.23 11.14
C TRP A 39 12.25 -7.79 10.76
N LEU A 40 13.35 -7.54 10.02
CA LEU A 40 13.71 -6.21 9.53
C LEU A 40 12.76 -5.77 8.43
N TRP A 41 12.38 -6.69 7.56
CA TRP A 41 11.39 -6.41 6.53
C TRP A 41 10.03 -6.10 7.15
N LEU A 42 9.61 -6.86 8.16
CA LEU A 42 8.39 -6.59 8.94
C LEU A 42 8.46 -5.22 9.63
N ALA A 43 9.54 -4.93 10.35
CA ALA A 43 9.73 -3.65 11.04
C ALA A 43 9.69 -2.47 10.06
N HIS A 44 10.41 -2.57 8.95
CA HIS A 44 10.40 -1.57 7.89
C HIS A 44 9.00 -1.38 7.30
N SER A 45 8.30 -2.47 6.96
CA SER A 45 6.94 -2.42 6.41
C SER A 45 5.97 -1.73 7.38
N CYS A 46 5.97 -2.12 8.66
CA CYS A 46 5.11 -1.49 9.65
C CYS A 46 5.45 -0.01 9.86
N LEU A 47 6.73 0.35 9.96
CA LEU A 47 7.14 1.75 10.14
C LEU A 47 6.75 2.61 8.94
N ARG A 48 6.90 2.09 7.72
CA ARG A 48 6.50 2.76 6.48
C ARG A 48 4.99 2.99 6.43
N GLY A 49 4.21 1.98 6.77
CA GLY A 49 2.75 2.12 6.86
C GLY A 49 2.32 3.10 7.96
N LEU A 50 2.95 3.03 9.15
CA LEU A 50 2.65 3.92 10.27
C LEU A 50 2.95 5.39 9.96
N LEU A 51 3.95 5.68 9.11
CA LEU A 51 4.25 7.03 8.63
C LEU A 51 2.99 7.72 8.06
N LEU A 52 2.18 6.98 7.31
CA LEU A 52 0.97 7.48 6.62
C LEU A 52 -0.15 7.87 7.59
N PHE A 53 -0.08 7.40 8.84
CA PHE A 53 -1.02 7.76 9.91
C PHE A 53 -0.42 8.80 10.85
N ALA A 54 0.83 8.61 11.27
CA ALA A 54 1.51 9.48 12.23
C ALA A 54 1.67 10.91 11.69
N VAL A 55 2.03 11.06 10.42
CA VAL A 55 2.31 12.38 9.83
C VAL A 55 1.03 13.22 9.69
N PRO A 56 -0.09 12.72 9.13
CA PRO A 56 -1.35 13.47 9.13
C PRO A 56 -1.91 13.74 10.53
N LEU A 57 -1.76 12.81 11.48
CA LEU A 57 -2.17 13.03 12.86
C LEU A 57 -1.43 14.20 13.52
N TRP A 58 -0.17 14.42 13.16
CA TRP A 58 0.64 15.51 13.70
C TRP A 58 0.50 16.82 12.91
N GLY A 59 0.56 16.75 11.58
CA GLY A 59 0.50 17.93 10.70
C GLY A 59 -0.91 18.46 10.43
N TRP A 60 -1.93 17.61 10.53
CA TRP A 60 -3.33 17.92 10.24
C TRP A 60 -4.26 17.32 11.31
N PRO A 61 -4.07 17.62 12.61
CA PRO A 61 -4.73 16.92 13.70
C PRO A 61 -6.26 17.00 13.62
N THR A 62 -6.81 18.18 13.32
CA THR A 62 -8.26 18.41 13.24
C THR A 62 -8.89 17.68 12.06
N GLN A 63 -8.27 17.76 10.89
CA GLN A 63 -8.77 17.11 9.67
C GLN A 63 -8.66 15.58 9.78
N THR A 64 -7.55 15.09 10.34
CA THR A 64 -7.36 13.65 10.57
C THR A 64 -8.35 13.12 11.60
N ALA A 65 -8.60 13.86 12.69
CA ALA A 65 -9.67 13.54 13.63
C ALA A 65 -11.05 13.53 12.96
N GLY A 66 -11.33 14.50 12.08
CA GLY A 66 -12.57 14.56 11.30
C GLY A 66 -12.76 13.34 10.40
N VAL A 67 -11.70 12.85 9.75
CA VAL A 67 -11.74 11.61 8.95
C VAL A 67 -12.02 10.39 9.83
N VAL A 68 -11.27 10.20 10.92
CA VAL A 68 -11.41 9.04 11.81
C VAL A 68 -12.79 9.02 12.47
N ASN A 69 -13.20 10.14 13.06
CA ASN A 69 -14.49 10.24 13.74
C ASN A 69 -15.66 10.25 12.75
N GLY A 70 -15.48 10.77 11.53
CA GLY A 70 -16.46 10.67 10.46
C GLY A 70 -16.69 9.23 10.01
N LEU A 71 -15.65 8.41 9.96
CA LEU A 71 -15.77 6.98 9.66
C LEU A 71 -16.44 6.19 10.80
N LEU A 72 -16.06 6.47 12.05
CA LEU A 72 -16.68 5.86 13.22
C LEU A 72 -18.17 6.21 13.30
N ALA A 73 -18.51 7.50 13.18
CA ALA A 73 -19.91 7.95 13.19
C ALA A 73 -20.71 7.36 12.03
N PHE A 74 -20.14 7.30 10.82
CA PHE A 74 -20.78 6.69 9.65
C PHE A 74 -21.14 5.22 9.86
N THR A 75 -20.40 4.51 10.72
CA THR A 75 -20.61 3.08 11.01
C THR A 75 -21.31 2.84 12.35
N GLY A 76 -21.78 3.90 13.00
CA GLY A 76 -22.48 3.82 14.28
C GLY A 76 -21.57 3.57 15.49
N ALA A 77 -20.25 3.70 15.35
CA ALA A 77 -19.32 3.64 16.47
C ALA A 77 -19.20 4.98 17.22
N PRO A 78 -18.91 4.96 18.52
CA PRO A 78 -18.54 6.16 19.27
C PRO A 78 -17.29 6.83 18.69
N THR A 79 -17.29 8.16 18.68
CA THR A 79 -16.14 8.96 18.27
C THR A 79 -15.04 8.95 19.32
N VAL A 80 -13.79 9.13 18.90
CA VAL A 80 -12.63 9.23 19.78
C VAL A 80 -12.41 10.70 20.19
N PRO A 81 -12.17 10.99 21.49
CA PRO A 81 -11.83 12.33 21.95
C PRO A 81 -10.55 12.87 21.29
N THR A 82 -10.53 14.18 21.02
CA THR A 82 -9.37 14.86 20.43
C THR A 82 -8.10 14.70 21.27
N ALA A 83 -8.22 14.74 22.60
CA ALA A 83 -7.09 14.51 23.51
C ALA A 83 -6.49 13.10 23.36
N THR A 84 -7.33 12.08 23.20
CA THR A 84 -6.86 10.70 22.97
C THR A 84 -6.12 10.58 21.64
N LEU A 85 -6.64 11.23 20.58
CA LEU A 85 -5.96 11.28 19.28
C LEU A 85 -4.63 12.03 19.34
N ALA A 86 -4.53 13.12 20.12
CA ALA A 86 -3.28 13.85 20.31
C ALA A 86 -2.21 13.02 21.05
N THR A 87 -2.62 12.28 22.09
CA THR A 87 -1.73 11.33 22.78
C THR A 87 -1.26 10.23 21.83
N ALA A 88 -2.19 9.66 21.04
CA ALA A 88 -1.85 8.67 20.02
C ALA A 88 -0.90 9.24 18.95
N ALA A 89 -1.11 10.48 18.50
CA ALA A 89 -0.24 11.15 17.55
C ALA A 89 1.20 11.28 18.09
N THR A 90 1.35 11.66 19.36
CA THR A 90 2.65 11.77 20.02
C THR A 90 3.34 10.42 20.11
N ALA A 91 2.62 9.39 20.58
CA ALA A 91 3.17 8.04 20.72
C ALA A 91 3.57 7.44 19.36
N LEU A 92 2.71 7.54 18.35
CA LEU A 92 2.98 7.07 16.99
C LEU A 92 4.13 7.83 16.36
N GLY A 93 4.19 9.15 16.52
CA GLY A 93 5.30 9.97 16.05
C GLY A 93 6.63 9.52 16.64
N ALA A 94 6.68 9.30 17.96
CA ALA A 94 7.88 8.81 18.64
C ALA A 94 8.32 7.43 18.10
N VAL A 95 7.38 6.48 17.95
CA VAL A 95 7.66 5.14 17.42
C VAL A 95 8.18 5.21 15.98
N VAL A 96 7.54 6.01 15.12
CA VAL A 96 7.92 6.16 13.71
C VAL A 96 9.32 6.78 13.60
N VAL A 97 9.60 7.87 14.34
CA VAL A 97 10.90 8.54 14.31
C VAL A 97 11.99 7.62 14.84
N ALA A 98 11.83 7.05 16.03
CA ALA A 98 12.82 6.17 16.64
C ALA A 98 13.08 4.93 15.78
N GLY A 99 12.01 4.33 15.21
CA GLY A 99 12.12 3.16 14.36
C GLY A 99 12.87 3.43 13.06
N HIS A 100 12.58 4.54 12.37
CA HIS A 100 13.30 4.92 11.16
C HIS A 100 14.77 5.26 11.46
N LEU A 101 15.05 6.00 12.52
CA LEU A 101 16.43 6.29 12.95
C LEU A 101 17.21 5.00 13.22
N ALA A 102 16.60 4.02 13.90
CA ALA A 102 17.22 2.72 14.15
C ALA A 102 17.51 1.94 12.86
N LEU A 103 16.57 1.94 11.90
CA LEU A 103 16.76 1.32 10.59
C LEU A 103 17.88 2.00 9.80
N TRP A 104 17.89 3.34 9.77
CA TRP A 104 18.90 4.12 9.05
C TRP A 104 20.29 3.93 9.65
N ALA A 105 20.41 4.00 10.98
CA ALA A 105 21.65 3.73 11.69
C ALA A 105 22.18 2.33 11.38
N ARG A 106 21.30 1.32 11.33
CA ARG A 106 21.67 -0.04 10.96
C ARG A 106 22.19 -0.13 9.53
N TRP A 107 21.51 0.50 8.56
CA TRP A 107 21.95 0.48 7.16
C TRP A 107 23.28 1.21 6.99
N ALA A 108 23.47 2.35 7.66
CA ALA A 108 24.74 3.07 7.70
C ALA A 108 25.86 2.19 8.31
N TYR A 109 25.62 1.55 9.45
CA TYR A 109 26.56 0.64 10.10
C TYR A 109 26.95 -0.54 9.20
N ARG A 110 25.99 -1.09 8.45
CA ARG A 110 26.20 -2.16 7.47
C ARG A 110 26.72 -1.65 6.12
N ARG A 111 27.03 -0.35 5.99
CA ARG A 111 27.49 0.30 4.75
C ARG A 111 26.56 0.11 3.55
N GLN A 112 25.26 -0.04 3.80
CA GLN A 112 24.22 -0.18 2.77
C GLN A 112 23.74 1.19 2.27
N TRP A 113 24.68 2.02 1.80
CA TRP A 113 24.43 3.43 1.45
C TRP A 113 23.36 3.62 0.39
N ALA A 114 23.34 2.80 -0.66
CA ALA A 114 22.31 2.88 -1.70
C ALA A 114 20.89 2.71 -1.11
N ARG A 115 20.69 1.71 -0.25
CA ARG A 115 19.40 1.49 0.43
C ARG A 115 19.07 2.65 1.36
N LEU A 116 20.03 3.13 2.15
CA LEU A 116 19.82 4.27 3.04
C LEU A 116 19.39 5.53 2.27
N CYS A 117 20.07 5.85 1.16
CA CYS A 117 19.74 7.02 0.35
C CYS A 117 18.36 6.92 -0.29
N THR A 118 18.00 5.74 -0.84
CA THR A 118 16.65 5.50 -1.36
C THR A 118 15.61 5.71 -0.28
N GLU A 119 15.82 5.13 0.90
CA GLU A 119 14.88 5.19 2.01
C GLU A 119 14.68 6.61 2.55
N LEU A 120 15.77 7.35 2.74
CA LEU A 120 15.68 8.76 3.13
C LEU A 120 14.95 9.58 2.08
N GLY A 121 15.26 9.39 0.80
CA GLY A 121 14.61 10.10 -0.30
C GLY A 121 13.12 9.83 -0.34
N GLU A 122 12.72 8.57 -0.25
CA GLU A 122 11.30 8.19 -0.26
C GLU A 122 10.55 8.70 0.99
N VAL A 123 11.15 8.60 2.18
CA VAL A 123 10.53 9.14 3.41
C VAL A 123 10.38 10.65 3.33
N VAL A 124 11.36 11.38 2.79
CA VAL A 124 11.26 12.83 2.59
C VAL A 124 10.14 13.16 1.61
N VAL A 125 10.04 12.45 0.48
CA VAL A 125 8.95 12.67 -0.49
C VAL A 125 7.58 12.41 0.14
N LEU A 126 7.44 11.34 0.93
CA LEU A 126 6.20 11.03 1.63
C LEU A 126 5.87 12.08 2.71
N LEU A 127 6.85 12.53 3.49
CA LEU A 127 6.66 13.59 4.48
C LEU A 127 6.18 14.88 3.80
N LEU A 128 6.81 15.28 2.71
CA LEU A 128 6.41 16.46 1.94
C LEU A 128 4.99 16.32 1.41
N LEU A 129 4.63 15.16 0.84
CA LEU A 129 3.28 14.88 0.35
C LEU A 129 2.22 14.98 1.46
N LEU A 130 2.47 14.34 2.60
CA LEU A 130 1.52 14.25 3.72
C LEU A 130 1.38 15.56 4.49
N LEU A 131 2.42 16.40 4.51
CA LEU A 131 2.37 17.71 5.15
C LEU A 131 1.85 18.80 4.22
N ALA A 132 2.10 18.72 2.91
CA ALA A 132 1.68 19.74 1.95
C ALA A 132 0.18 19.68 1.61
N LEU A 133 -0.44 18.49 1.69
CA LEU A 133 -1.84 18.29 1.29
C LEU A 133 -2.71 17.85 2.48
N PRO A 134 -4.00 18.25 2.53
CA PRO A 134 -4.93 17.74 3.52
C PRO A 134 -5.03 16.20 3.49
N PRO A 135 -5.34 15.53 4.62
CA PRO A 135 -5.26 14.07 4.74
C PRO A 135 -6.00 13.27 3.66
N GLN A 136 -7.19 13.72 3.26
CA GLN A 136 -7.99 13.06 2.22
C GLN A 136 -7.34 13.14 0.84
N LEU A 137 -6.68 14.26 0.53
CA LEU A 137 -6.02 14.45 -0.76
C LEU A 137 -4.65 13.77 -0.77
N SER A 138 -3.88 13.90 0.32
CA SER A 138 -2.57 13.25 0.43
C SER A 138 -2.69 11.73 0.33
N VAL A 139 -3.70 11.12 0.98
CA VAL A 139 -3.94 9.67 0.86
C VAL A 139 -4.37 9.27 -0.55
N ALA A 140 -5.18 10.07 -1.24
CA ALA A 140 -5.59 9.79 -2.62
C ALA A 140 -4.40 9.85 -3.59
N VAL A 141 -3.58 10.90 -3.48
CA VAL A 141 -2.36 11.07 -4.31
C VAL A 141 -1.37 9.94 -4.02
N TYR A 142 -1.11 9.64 -2.75
CA TYR A 142 -0.28 8.52 -2.35
C TYR A 142 -0.80 7.19 -2.91
N PHE A 143 -2.10 6.93 -2.74
CA PHE A 143 -2.72 5.69 -3.20
C PHE A 143 -2.59 5.51 -4.71
N ILE A 144 -2.85 6.55 -5.50
CA ILE A 144 -2.84 6.49 -6.97
C ILE A 144 -1.41 6.43 -7.52
N PHE A 145 -0.54 7.35 -7.09
CA PHE A 145 0.75 7.56 -7.75
C PHE A 145 1.91 6.80 -7.12
N TRP A 146 1.75 6.37 -5.86
CA TRP A 146 2.78 5.61 -5.16
C TRP A 146 2.37 4.15 -5.02
N HIS A 147 1.34 3.89 -4.22
CA HIS A 147 0.97 2.54 -3.83
C HIS A 147 0.44 1.72 -5.02
N SER A 148 -0.53 2.24 -5.76
CA SER A 148 -1.09 1.58 -6.94
C SER A 148 -0.01 1.38 -8.01
N LEU A 149 0.93 2.32 -8.17
CA LEU A 149 2.03 2.18 -9.11
C LEU A 149 2.91 0.97 -8.78
N GLN A 150 3.23 0.73 -7.51
CA GLN A 150 3.99 -0.46 -7.11
C GLN A 150 3.26 -1.76 -7.46
N HIS A 151 1.94 -1.80 -7.27
CA HIS A 151 1.11 -2.95 -7.66
C HIS A 151 1.05 -3.13 -9.18
N VAL A 152 0.87 -2.05 -9.93
CA VAL A 152 0.86 -2.08 -11.40
C VAL A 152 2.19 -2.62 -11.93
N LEU A 153 3.32 -2.12 -11.44
CA LEU A 153 4.64 -2.59 -11.87
C LEU A 153 4.87 -4.07 -11.54
N ARG A 154 4.45 -4.52 -10.34
CA ARG A 154 4.55 -5.92 -9.91
C ARG A 154 3.67 -6.84 -10.77
N LEU A 155 2.43 -6.43 -11.02
CA LEU A 155 1.46 -7.21 -11.79
C LEU A 155 1.82 -7.23 -13.28
N THR A 156 2.37 -6.15 -13.82
CA THR A 156 2.89 -6.11 -15.20
C THR A 156 3.97 -7.16 -15.42
N GLY A 157 4.90 -7.32 -14.46
CA GLY A 157 5.90 -8.39 -14.49
C GLY A 157 5.27 -9.78 -14.39
N TRP A 158 4.27 -9.96 -13.52
CA TRP A 158 3.57 -11.25 -13.37
C TRP A 158 2.76 -11.63 -14.63
N LEU A 159 2.20 -10.65 -15.34
CA LEU A 159 1.47 -10.81 -16.60
C LEU A 159 2.36 -11.07 -17.81
N GLY A 160 3.68 -11.21 -17.61
CA GLY A 160 4.64 -11.60 -18.64
C GLY A 160 5.19 -10.45 -19.46
N TYR A 161 5.15 -9.21 -18.96
CA TYR A 161 5.84 -8.11 -19.65
C TYR A 161 7.36 -8.35 -19.65
N ALA A 162 7.93 -8.51 -20.84
CA ALA A 162 9.36 -8.63 -21.05
C ALA A 162 9.91 -7.28 -21.57
N PRO A 163 10.84 -6.63 -20.87
CA PRO A 163 11.50 -5.43 -21.38
C PRO A 163 12.20 -5.72 -22.70
N ALA A 164 12.23 -4.74 -23.62
CA ALA A 164 12.97 -4.89 -24.87
C ALA A 164 14.47 -5.15 -24.58
N PRO A 165 15.11 -6.09 -25.30
CA PRO A 165 16.55 -6.33 -25.14
C PRO A 165 17.34 -5.05 -25.36
N GLY A 166 18.21 -4.69 -24.41
CA GLY A 166 19.14 -3.56 -24.56
C GLY A 166 18.66 -2.19 -24.04
N GLN A 167 17.56 -2.09 -23.29
CA GLN A 167 17.20 -0.84 -22.62
C GLN A 167 17.68 -0.79 -21.15
N PRO A 168 18.66 0.07 -20.81
CA PRO A 168 19.27 0.12 -19.48
C PRO A 168 18.56 1.05 -18.48
N ARG A 169 17.39 1.63 -18.81
CA ARG A 169 16.74 2.64 -17.95
C ARG A 169 15.33 2.24 -17.50
N PRO A 170 15.11 1.97 -16.20
CA PRO A 170 13.79 1.66 -15.63
C PRO A 170 12.73 2.74 -15.92
N ALA A 171 13.13 4.02 -15.97
CA ALA A 171 12.23 5.14 -16.23
C ALA A 171 11.76 5.22 -17.69
N ALA A 172 12.60 4.83 -18.66
CA ALA A 172 12.25 4.86 -20.08
C ALA A 172 11.20 3.81 -20.45
N ASP A 173 11.14 2.73 -19.67
CA ASP A 173 10.22 1.60 -19.85
C ASP A 173 8.91 1.75 -19.04
N LEU A 174 8.72 2.86 -18.31
CA LEU A 174 7.54 3.06 -17.48
C LEU A 174 6.26 3.20 -18.32
N MET A 175 6.26 4.08 -19.32
CA MET A 175 5.06 4.32 -20.15
C MET A 175 4.62 3.06 -20.91
N PRO A 176 5.52 2.30 -21.57
CA PRO A 176 5.15 1.02 -22.19
C PRO A 176 4.55 0.01 -21.22
N ARG A 177 5.09 -0.12 -20.00
CA ARG A 177 4.54 -0.99 -18.94
C ARG A 177 3.14 -0.57 -18.52
N LEU A 178 2.93 0.72 -18.29
CA LEU A 178 1.62 1.26 -17.93
C LEU A 178 0.60 1.04 -19.06
N ALA A 179 0.99 1.28 -20.31
CA ALA A 179 0.12 1.03 -21.47
C ALA A 179 -0.25 -0.46 -21.60
N PHE A 180 0.71 -1.36 -21.42
CA PHE A 180 0.46 -2.81 -21.40
C PHE A 180 -0.52 -3.20 -20.30
N PHE A 181 -0.30 -2.70 -19.07
CA PHE A 181 -1.18 -2.96 -17.95
C PHE A 181 -2.60 -2.43 -18.20
N LEU A 182 -2.73 -1.16 -18.60
CA LEU A 182 -4.01 -0.51 -18.83
C LEU A 182 -4.81 -1.21 -19.92
N ARG A 183 -4.19 -1.65 -21.02
CA ARG A 183 -4.88 -2.43 -22.07
C ARG A 183 -5.49 -3.72 -21.54
N ARG A 184 -4.79 -4.41 -20.64
CA ARG A 184 -5.28 -5.65 -20.02
C ARG A 184 -6.32 -5.40 -18.92
N ALA A 185 -6.16 -4.31 -18.18
CA ALA A 185 -7.06 -3.94 -17.09
C ALA A 185 -8.33 -3.21 -17.58
N ALA A 186 -8.31 -2.61 -18.78
CA ALA A 186 -9.38 -1.75 -19.29
C ALA A 186 -10.79 -2.37 -19.22
N PRO A 187 -11.02 -3.64 -19.60
CA PRO A 187 -12.37 -4.22 -19.52
C PRO A 187 -12.93 -4.25 -18.09
N LEU A 188 -12.10 -4.69 -17.13
CA LEU A 188 -12.47 -4.73 -15.72
C LEU A 188 -12.57 -3.35 -15.09
N LEU A 189 -11.70 -2.41 -15.53
CA LEU A 189 -11.76 -1.01 -15.11
C LEU A 189 -13.07 -0.36 -15.56
N LEU A 190 -13.47 -0.53 -16.82
CA LEU A 190 -14.74 -0.01 -17.34
C LEU A 190 -15.93 -0.59 -16.59
N LEU A 191 -15.94 -1.90 -16.33
CA LEU A 191 -16.98 -2.55 -15.53
C LEU A 191 -17.02 -1.99 -14.10
N SER A 192 -15.87 -1.79 -13.48
CA SER A 192 -15.76 -1.22 -12.12
C SER A 192 -16.22 0.23 -12.08
N CYS A 193 -15.87 1.05 -13.08
CA CYS A 193 -16.36 2.42 -13.22
C CYS A 193 -17.88 2.44 -13.39
N ALA A 194 -18.45 1.58 -14.25
CA ALA A 194 -19.89 1.48 -14.43
C ALA A 194 -20.60 1.07 -13.12
N ALA A 195 -20.08 0.05 -12.42
CA ALA A 195 -20.62 -0.39 -11.14
C ALA A 195 -20.56 0.72 -10.07
N LEU A 196 -19.45 1.45 -9.98
CA LEU A 196 -19.31 2.58 -9.06
C LEU A 196 -20.24 3.75 -9.41
N LEU A 197 -20.45 4.04 -10.70
CA LEU A 197 -21.40 5.07 -11.14
C LEU A 197 -22.84 4.69 -10.78
N VAL A 198 -23.23 3.44 -10.98
CA VAL A 198 -24.56 2.93 -10.59
C VAL A 198 -24.73 3.00 -9.09
N LEU A 199 -23.76 2.47 -8.32
CA LEU A 199 -23.79 2.51 -6.86
C LEU A 199 -23.85 3.95 -6.34
N GLY A 200 -23.06 4.85 -6.92
CA GLY A 200 -23.07 6.27 -6.59
C GLY A 200 -24.43 6.91 -6.83
N ARG A 201 -25.09 6.62 -7.95
CA ARG A 201 -26.45 7.13 -8.22
C ARG A 201 -27.50 6.61 -7.23
N LEU A 202 -27.41 5.33 -6.85
CA LEU A 202 -28.33 4.74 -5.87
C LEU A 202 -28.16 5.30 -4.46
N LEU A 203 -26.92 5.64 -4.08
CA LEU A 203 -26.60 6.13 -2.74
C LEU A 203 -26.64 7.67 -2.62
N ALA A 204 -26.63 8.40 -3.72
CA ALA A 204 -26.65 9.87 -3.71
C ALA A 204 -27.79 10.49 -2.87
N PRO A 205 -29.03 9.97 -2.87
CA PRO A 205 -30.10 10.50 -2.02
C PRO A 205 -29.86 10.32 -0.51
N HIS A 206 -28.93 9.45 -0.12
CA HIS A 206 -28.66 9.10 1.27
C HIS A 206 -27.37 9.75 1.81
N LEU A 207 -26.51 10.27 0.93
CA LEU A 207 -25.17 10.78 1.26
C LEU A 207 -25.07 12.28 1.02
N HIS A 208 -25.30 13.04 2.09
CA HIS A 208 -25.47 14.49 2.04
C HIS A 208 -24.18 15.30 2.23
N SER A 209 -23.04 14.65 2.45
CA SER A 209 -21.76 15.34 2.71
C SER A 209 -20.59 14.61 2.08
N GLY A 210 -19.54 15.38 1.72
CA GLY A 210 -18.28 14.81 1.23
C GLY A 210 -17.61 13.87 2.24
N ALA A 211 -17.81 14.11 3.54
CA ALA A 211 -17.34 13.22 4.59
C ALA A 211 -18.04 11.86 4.55
N ALA A 212 -19.37 11.83 4.32
CA ALA A 212 -20.10 10.57 4.20
C ALA A 212 -19.66 9.77 2.97
N TRP A 213 -19.43 10.45 1.84
CA TRP A 213 -18.85 9.83 0.65
C TRP A 213 -17.46 9.26 0.89
N PHE A 214 -16.61 9.98 1.61
CA PHE A 214 -15.27 9.52 1.95
C PHE A 214 -15.31 8.33 2.91
N SER A 215 -16.16 8.35 3.94
CA SER A 215 -16.36 7.22 4.85
C SER A 215 -16.86 5.99 4.12
N LEU A 216 -17.83 6.13 3.20
CA LEU A 216 -18.27 5.03 2.35
C LEU A 216 -17.12 4.48 1.51
N ALA A 217 -16.32 5.36 0.88
CA ALA A 217 -15.17 4.94 0.10
C ALA A 217 -14.16 4.14 0.94
N LEU A 218 -13.93 4.53 2.20
CA LEU A 218 -13.08 3.77 3.13
C LEU A 218 -13.68 2.42 3.52
N VAL A 219 -14.99 2.32 3.74
CA VAL A 219 -15.66 1.04 4.01
C VAL A 219 -15.55 0.11 2.81
N VAL A 220 -15.85 0.61 1.60
CA VAL A 220 -15.70 -0.16 0.36
C VAL A 220 -14.25 -0.59 0.15
N ALA A 221 -13.31 0.34 0.33
CA ALA A 221 -11.88 0.06 0.25
C ALA A 221 -11.47 -1.03 1.25
N SER A 222 -11.91 -0.95 2.51
CA SER A 222 -11.64 -1.94 3.54
C SER A 222 -12.13 -3.34 3.14
N ILE A 223 -13.36 -3.44 2.62
CA ILE A 223 -13.95 -4.71 2.20
C ILE A 223 -13.10 -5.38 1.11
N VAL A 224 -12.51 -4.61 0.19
CA VAL A 224 -11.66 -5.14 -0.88
C VAL A 224 -10.19 -5.27 -0.49
N THR A 225 -9.73 -4.54 0.53
CA THR A 225 -8.32 -4.51 0.95
C THR A 225 -7.88 -5.86 1.48
N LEU A 226 -8.68 -6.53 2.33
CA LEU A 226 -8.28 -7.84 2.87
C LEU A 226 -8.15 -8.91 1.77
N PRO A 227 -9.16 -9.15 0.90
CA PRO A 227 -9.01 -10.07 -0.23
C PRO A 227 -7.83 -9.71 -1.14
N HIS A 228 -7.64 -8.41 -1.43
CA HIS A 228 -6.55 -7.94 -2.27
C HIS A 228 -5.17 -8.19 -1.61
N ALA A 229 -5.02 -7.86 -0.33
CA ALA A 229 -3.80 -8.08 0.42
C ALA A 229 -3.44 -9.57 0.50
N LEU A 230 -4.45 -10.44 0.68
CA LEU A 230 -4.26 -11.90 0.66
C LEU A 230 -3.83 -12.37 -0.73
N LEU A 231 -4.45 -11.89 -1.81
CA LEU A 231 -4.06 -12.21 -3.18
C LEU A 231 -2.60 -11.84 -3.44
N VAL A 232 -2.21 -10.60 -3.11
CA VAL A 232 -0.83 -10.13 -3.32
C VAL A 232 0.15 -10.95 -2.48
N THR A 233 -0.15 -11.18 -1.22
CA THR A 233 0.76 -11.85 -0.28
C THR A 233 0.91 -13.33 -0.58
N LEU A 234 -0.21 -14.04 -0.75
CA LEU A 234 -0.25 -15.50 -0.85
C LEU A 234 -0.08 -16.03 -2.28
N VAL A 235 -0.46 -15.25 -3.30
CA VAL A 235 -0.37 -15.69 -4.70
C VAL A 235 0.82 -15.05 -5.39
N MET A 236 0.97 -13.74 -5.30
CA MET A 236 2.03 -13.04 -6.04
C MET A 236 3.39 -13.12 -5.33
N ASP A 237 3.40 -13.00 -4.00
CA ASP A 237 4.64 -12.91 -3.22
C ASP A 237 5.10 -14.23 -2.61
N ALA A 238 4.21 -15.19 -2.38
CA ALA A 238 4.57 -16.50 -1.81
C ALA A 238 5.68 -17.24 -2.59
N PRO A 239 5.77 -17.20 -3.94
CA PRO A 239 6.91 -17.80 -4.65
C PRO A 239 8.25 -17.19 -4.24
N ARG A 240 8.29 -15.88 -3.92
CA ARG A 240 9.48 -15.20 -3.41
C ARG A 240 9.82 -15.61 -1.98
N TRP A 241 8.83 -16.07 -1.21
CA TRP A 241 8.99 -16.51 0.18
C TRP A 241 9.58 -17.93 0.23
N ARG A 242 9.20 -18.78 -0.73
CA ARG A 242 9.73 -20.14 -0.87
C ARG A 242 11.15 -20.19 -1.44
N ALA A 243 11.61 -19.11 -2.08
CA ALA A 243 12.87 -19.06 -2.82
C ALA A 243 14.11 -18.62 -2.01
N ALA A 244 14.05 -18.42 -0.68
CA ALA A 244 15.24 -18.05 0.11
C ALA A 244 15.27 -18.66 1.52
N PRO A 245 16.42 -19.15 2.05
CA PRO A 245 17.63 -19.69 1.39
C PRO A 245 17.83 -21.20 1.67
N GLY A 246 18.08 -22.00 0.62
CA GLY A 246 18.47 -23.41 0.73
C GLY A 246 18.46 -24.20 -0.59
N ALA A 247 17.65 -23.80 -1.57
CA ALA A 247 17.62 -24.48 -2.86
C ALA A 247 18.63 -23.84 -3.83
N GLY A 248 19.72 -24.56 -4.08
CA GLY A 248 20.71 -24.23 -5.09
C GLY A 248 20.08 -23.93 -6.45
N SER A 249 20.76 -23.08 -7.20
CA SER A 249 20.46 -22.71 -8.57
C SER A 249 20.32 -23.93 -9.49
N GLN A 250 19.13 -24.52 -9.57
CA GLN A 250 18.75 -25.36 -10.70
C GLN A 250 18.28 -24.44 -11.81
N ARG A 251 19.20 -24.22 -12.76
CA ARG A 251 18.96 -23.57 -14.03
C ARG A 251 17.71 -24.19 -14.66
N TRP A 252 16.78 -23.34 -15.08
CA TRP A 252 15.68 -23.72 -15.95
C TRP A 252 16.29 -24.16 -17.30
N LEU A 253 16.60 -25.45 -17.44
CA LEU A 253 16.96 -26.06 -18.71
C LEU A 253 15.67 -26.33 -19.46
N GLY A 254 15.35 -25.45 -20.40
CA GLY A 254 14.30 -25.70 -21.39
C GLY A 254 14.57 -27.00 -22.17
N PRO A 255 13.53 -27.59 -22.78
CA PRO A 255 13.64 -28.87 -23.47
C PRO A 255 14.63 -28.77 -24.63
N ARG A 256 15.73 -29.52 -24.54
CA ARG A 256 16.62 -29.75 -25.69
C ARG A 256 15.85 -30.58 -26.71
N LEU A 257 15.49 -29.94 -27.81
CA LEU A 257 15.17 -30.60 -29.07
C LEU A 257 16.36 -31.48 -29.47
N GLN A 258 16.20 -32.78 -29.26
CA GLN A 258 17.13 -33.80 -29.72
C GLN A 258 16.97 -33.93 -31.24
N LYS A 259 17.75 -33.16 -31.99
CA LYS A 259 18.00 -33.46 -33.41
C LYS A 259 18.98 -34.63 -33.47
N GLN A 260 18.47 -35.84 -33.69
CA GLN A 260 19.26 -36.90 -34.31
C GLN A 260 19.08 -36.77 -35.83
N LYS A 261 20.19 -36.45 -36.51
CA LYS A 261 20.41 -36.78 -37.92
C LYS A 261 21.37 -37.96 -37.93
N ALA A 262 20.92 -39.09 -38.47
CA ALA A 262 21.64 -40.06 -39.31
C ALA A 262 20.76 -41.30 -39.40
#